data_AF-A0A257TJT6-F1
#
_entry.id   AF-A0A257TJT6-F1
#
_cell.length_a   1.000
_cell.length_b   1.000
_cell.length_c   1.000
_cell.angle_alpha   90.00
_cell.angle_beta   90.00
_cell.angle_gamma   90.00
#
_symmetry.space_group_name_H-M   'P 1'
#
loop_
_entity.id
_entity.type
_entity.pdbx_description
1 polymer ?
#
loop_
_entity_poly.entity_id
_entity_poly.type
_entity_poly.pdbx_seq_one_letter_code
_entity_poly.pdbx_strand_id
1 'polypeptide(L)'
;MELVVPTSLSDEQRALVEIVEKGGTPVLAALERSAADAAERRKQLVDDWRKVRADLYHERLELYEVKASQQIAGQMASLLSVDNRWFWLFGLVAVASLAAVTLHERRHELRRWLFGGRARALGLSKFLTGLLAMLALVTLTTFVLGDRVYQWLLQAGMGAETSPRETFVADNKTADAQLAQTVADKKAAETQFATALGQWQKSQSAGASLAGLVEQAQREEQLVARLAVESATQTAVAKRLEDDAKQLESARAEIAQYAAERDSYLKQKQWIRGGLGFGLLSLASVGGLLFKRGTRGREQRTRETCPLCLGQGTFEPMGEGPHPGLEMVRCKNVISEHPYEECDFTFSAMYRQNVKLCFPTLGIPQAGKTHWLAMVYRELNRGNYPNVIQFERIRSTSSDDFDIVVDEILNKKLGPMATQVGRIPHPLIFNFLDHDRFGASNVLVNIFDYSGEVIRSQTIEDRQRQRALDGDGFFFFLDPTEPSETQSQALAGFREDLRRIKGIRAGKQVHVPIALCVSKLDLMVAQPYADPHGGGAVEKFYRDLAELDWTPSVRTIEAR
;
A
#
# COMPACT_ATOMS: atom_id res chain seq x y z
N MET A 1 93.47 -17.97 40.95
CA MET A 1 94.17 -18.65 39.85
C MET A 1 93.48 -18.21 38.56
N GLU A 2 93.87 -17.06 38.05
CA GLU A 2 93.34 -16.51 36.78
C GLU A 2 93.92 -17.34 35.64
N LEU A 3 93.07 -18.12 34.99
CA LEU A 3 93.40 -18.83 33.76
C LEU A 3 93.53 -17.78 32.65
N VAL A 4 94.77 -17.49 32.27
CA VAL A 4 95.10 -16.73 31.07
C VAL A 4 94.67 -17.57 29.87
N VAL A 5 93.49 -17.26 29.33
CA VAL A 5 92.99 -17.84 28.08
C VAL A 5 93.81 -17.24 26.94
N PRO A 6 94.46 -18.05 26.08
CA PRO A 6 95.19 -17.54 24.93
C PRO A 6 94.19 -16.90 23.95
N THR A 7 94.29 -15.58 23.77
CA THR A 7 93.37 -14.76 22.98
C THR A 7 93.65 -14.76 21.47
N SER A 8 94.64 -15.51 20.98
CA SER A 8 94.98 -15.57 19.56
C SER A 8 94.87 -17.00 19.03
N LEU A 9 93.90 -17.23 18.14
CA LEU A 9 93.84 -18.40 17.27
C LEU A 9 95.17 -18.58 16.52
N SER A 10 95.59 -19.82 16.32
CA SER A 10 96.68 -20.12 15.38
C SER A 10 96.26 -19.78 13.94
N ASP A 11 97.21 -19.47 13.06
CA ASP A 11 96.92 -19.15 11.66
C ASP A 11 96.22 -20.32 10.93
N GLU A 12 96.51 -21.57 11.34
CA GLU A 12 95.80 -22.76 10.87
C GLU A 12 94.31 -22.76 11.27
N GLN A 13 93.99 -22.34 12.51
CA GLN A 13 92.60 -22.22 12.97
C GLN A 13 91.86 -21.10 12.24
N ARG A 14 92.52 -19.98 11.90
CA ARG A 14 91.92 -18.92 11.08
C ARG A 14 91.61 -19.39 9.66
N ALA A 15 92.53 -20.12 9.02
CA ALA A 15 92.30 -20.68 7.68
C ALA A 15 91.13 -21.67 7.67
N LEU A 16 90.99 -22.49 8.71
CA LEU A 16 89.89 -23.44 8.83
C LEU A 16 88.54 -22.75 9.05
N VAL A 17 88.50 -21.72 9.91
CA VAL A 17 87.31 -20.88 10.11
C VAL A 17 86.91 -20.19 8.79
N GLU A 18 87.87 -19.64 8.05
CA GLU A 18 87.59 -18.97 6.77
C GLU A 18 87.06 -19.93 5.69
N ILE A 19 87.55 -21.18 5.66
CA ILE A 19 87.05 -22.22 4.75
C ILE A 19 85.61 -22.61 5.12
N VAL A 20 85.30 -22.76 6.41
CA VAL A 20 83.95 -23.12 6.87
C VAL A 20 82.98 -21.94 6.68
N GLU A 21 83.39 -20.69 6.93
CA GLU A 21 82.56 -19.51 6.68
C GLU A 21 82.26 -19.32 5.18
N LYS A 22 83.28 -19.46 4.31
CA LYS A 22 83.11 -19.42 2.83
C LYS A 22 82.27 -20.58 2.31
N GLY A 23 82.32 -21.74 2.96
CA GLY A 23 81.55 -22.93 2.58
C GLY A 23 80.10 -22.89 3.07
N GLY A 24 79.83 -22.35 4.26
CA GLY A 24 78.50 -22.37 4.86
C GLY A 24 77.58 -21.22 4.41
N THR A 25 78.12 -20.09 3.95
CA THR A 25 77.31 -18.98 3.41
C THR A 25 76.42 -19.39 2.23
N PRO A 26 76.91 -20.14 1.22
CA PRO A 26 76.04 -20.61 0.13
C PRO A 26 75.01 -21.66 0.60
N VAL A 27 75.32 -22.46 1.63
CA VAL A 27 74.39 -23.44 2.22
C VAL A 27 73.24 -22.73 2.93
N LEU A 28 73.53 -21.75 3.78
CA LEU A 28 72.52 -20.89 4.40
C LEU A 28 71.63 -20.20 3.38
N ALA A 29 72.23 -19.58 2.35
CA ALA A 29 71.46 -18.90 1.31
C ALA A 29 70.59 -19.87 0.48
N ALA A 30 70.98 -21.16 0.38
CA ALA A 30 70.17 -22.19 -0.26
C ALA A 30 69.03 -22.68 0.66
N LEU A 31 69.28 -22.80 1.96
CA LEU A 31 68.27 -23.14 2.97
C LEU A 31 67.21 -22.03 3.12
N GLU A 32 67.62 -20.75 3.14
CA GLU A 32 66.72 -19.60 3.17
C GLU A 32 65.82 -19.56 1.93
N ARG A 33 66.39 -19.77 0.73
CA ARG A 33 65.61 -19.88 -0.51
C ARG A 33 64.64 -21.05 -0.46
N SER A 34 65.09 -22.23 -0.02
CA SER A 34 64.21 -23.40 0.13
C SER A 34 63.08 -23.14 1.12
N ALA A 35 63.34 -22.44 2.22
CA ALA A 35 62.32 -22.09 3.22
C ALA A 35 61.31 -21.06 2.69
N ALA A 36 61.76 -20.10 1.90
CA ALA A 36 60.90 -19.13 1.22
C ALA A 36 60.02 -19.82 0.16
N ASP A 37 60.61 -20.67 -0.67
CA ASP A 37 59.90 -21.46 -1.69
C ASP A 37 58.87 -22.39 -1.04
N ALA A 38 59.21 -23.00 0.11
CA ALA A 38 58.28 -23.84 0.86
C ALA A 38 57.11 -23.01 1.43
N ALA A 39 57.37 -21.81 1.95
CA ALA A 39 56.31 -20.95 2.45
C ALA A 39 55.34 -20.51 1.34
N GLU A 40 55.86 -20.18 0.15
CA GLU A 40 55.03 -19.79 -1.00
C GLU A 40 54.21 -20.98 -1.54
N ARG A 41 54.83 -22.16 -1.69
CA ARG A 41 54.10 -23.40 -2.06
C ARG A 41 52.99 -23.73 -1.08
N ARG A 42 53.21 -23.55 0.22
CA ARG A 42 52.16 -23.77 1.23
C ARG A 42 50.99 -22.81 1.02
N LYS A 43 51.27 -21.53 0.76
CA LYS A 43 50.23 -20.53 0.52
C LYS A 43 49.37 -20.93 -0.69
N GLN A 44 50.01 -21.32 -1.80
CA GLN A 44 49.33 -21.80 -3.00
C GLN A 44 48.45 -23.03 -2.71
N LEU A 45 48.98 -24.04 -2.00
CA LEU A 45 48.22 -25.22 -1.60
C LEU A 45 47.00 -24.89 -0.73
N VAL A 46 47.11 -23.92 0.19
CA VAL A 46 45.99 -23.48 1.03
C VAL A 46 44.92 -22.75 0.21
N ASP A 47 45.33 -21.91 -0.75
CA ASP A 47 44.40 -21.20 -1.63
C ASP A 47 43.68 -22.17 -2.58
N ASP A 48 44.39 -23.15 -3.14
CA ASP A 48 43.81 -24.23 -3.95
C ASP A 48 42.83 -25.07 -3.14
N TRP A 49 43.19 -25.43 -1.91
CA TRP A 49 42.31 -26.18 -1.00
C TRP A 49 41.04 -25.40 -0.68
N ARG A 50 41.14 -24.09 -0.38
CA ARG A 50 39.97 -23.24 -0.15
C ARG A 50 39.04 -23.19 -1.35
N LYS A 51 39.60 -23.12 -2.57
CA LYS A 51 38.83 -23.12 -3.81
C LYS A 51 38.09 -24.44 -4.01
N VAL A 52 38.79 -25.57 -3.92
CA VAL A 52 38.19 -26.91 -4.04
C VAL A 52 37.09 -27.12 -3.00
N ARG A 53 37.30 -26.65 -1.77
CA ARG A 53 36.32 -26.76 -0.69
C ARG A 53 35.10 -25.86 -0.90
N ALA A 54 35.28 -24.65 -1.43
CA ALA A 54 34.17 -23.79 -1.82
C ALA A 54 33.33 -24.42 -2.93
N ASP A 55 33.98 -24.99 -3.95
CA ASP A 55 33.32 -25.73 -5.03
C ASP A 55 32.56 -26.95 -4.47
N LEU A 56 33.18 -27.73 -3.56
CA LEU A 56 32.54 -28.88 -2.92
C LEU A 56 31.27 -28.49 -2.17
N TYR A 57 31.29 -27.37 -1.45
CA TYR A 57 30.08 -26.90 -0.76
C TYR A 57 29.01 -26.43 -1.72
N HIS A 58 29.38 -25.79 -2.83
CA HIS A 58 28.43 -25.38 -3.84
C HIS A 58 27.71 -26.61 -4.44
N GLU A 59 28.48 -27.61 -4.85
CA GLU A 59 27.97 -28.85 -5.46
C GLU A 59 27.12 -29.65 -4.47
N ARG A 60 27.56 -29.81 -3.20
CA ARG A 60 26.75 -30.50 -2.19
C ARG A 60 25.43 -29.79 -1.88
N LEU A 61 25.43 -28.46 -1.89
CA LEU A 61 24.21 -27.67 -1.68
C LEU A 61 23.26 -27.82 -2.87
N GLU A 62 23.77 -27.85 -4.10
CA GLU A 62 23.00 -28.12 -5.31
C GLU A 62 22.40 -29.54 -5.29
N LEU A 63 23.21 -30.56 -4.99
CA LEU A 63 22.76 -31.94 -4.86
C LEU A 63 21.64 -32.06 -3.82
N TYR A 64 21.77 -31.37 -2.69
CA TYR A 64 20.74 -31.33 -1.67
C TYR A 64 19.46 -30.68 -2.17
N GLU A 65 19.53 -29.55 -2.89
CA GLU A 65 18.35 -28.92 -3.47
C GLU A 65 17.64 -29.85 -4.46
N VAL A 66 18.39 -30.60 -5.27
CA VAL A 66 17.82 -31.59 -6.20
C VAL A 66 17.13 -32.72 -5.44
N LYS A 67 17.77 -33.31 -4.41
CA LYS A 67 17.17 -34.36 -3.59
C LYS A 67 15.94 -33.86 -2.81
N ALA A 68 16.01 -32.67 -2.23
CA ALA A 68 14.89 -32.05 -1.51
C ALA A 68 13.72 -31.67 -2.43
N SER A 69 13.98 -31.38 -3.71
CA SER A 69 12.93 -31.04 -4.69
C SER A 69 11.96 -32.19 -5.00
N GLN A 70 12.38 -33.43 -4.74
CA GLN A 70 11.52 -34.60 -4.84
C GLN A 70 10.39 -34.58 -3.78
N GLN A 71 10.53 -33.77 -2.73
CA GLN A 71 9.53 -33.60 -1.69
C GLN A 71 8.65 -32.35 -1.94
N ILE A 72 7.35 -32.45 -1.62
CA ILE A 72 6.37 -31.37 -1.79
C ILE A 72 6.79 -30.09 -1.03
N ALA A 73 7.40 -30.25 0.15
CA ALA A 73 7.92 -29.13 0.93
C ALA A 73 9.05 -28.38 0.22
N GLY A 74 9.93 -29.08 -0.51
CA GLY A 74 10.97 -28.49 -1.34
C GLY A 74 10.42 -27.70 -2.52
N GLN A 75 9.35 -28.19 -3.16
CA GLN A 75 8.66 -27.46 -4.22
C GLN A 75 8.03 -26.15 -3.72
N MET A 76 7.37 -26.18 -2.55
CA MET A 76 6.83 -24.98 -1.89
C MET A 76 7.93 -24.00 -1.46
N ALA A 77 9.02 -24.50 -0.90
CA ALA A 77 10.16 -23.68 -0.48
C ALA A 77 10.81 -22.96 -1.69
N SER A 78 10.88 -23.62 -2.85
CA SER A 78 11.44 -23.02 -4.07
C SER A 78 10.67 -21.79 -4.59
N LEU A 79 9.38 -21.67 -4.24
CA LEU A 79 8.54 -20.51 -4.57
C LEU A 79 8.81 -19.33 -3.63
N LEU A 80 9.25 -19.61 -2.40
CA LEU A 80 9.58 -18.64 -1.36
C LEU A 80 11.07 -18.28 -1.31
N SER A 81 11.91 -18.86 -2.17
CA SER A 81 13.37 -18.62 -2.17
C SER A 81 13.73 -17.15 -2.31
N VAL A 82 14.81 -16.72 -1.66
CA VAL A 82 15.33 -15.35 -1.57
C VAL A 82 15.46 -14.61 -2.91
N ASP A 83 15.80 -15.31 -3.99
CA ASP A 83 15.89 -14.71 -5.32
C ASP A 83 14.55 -14.17 -5.85
N ASN A 84 13.43 -14.54 -5.20
CA ASN A 84 12.09 -14.05 -5.52
C ASN A 84 11.68 -12.81 -4.71
N ARG A 85 12.53 -12.26 -3.84
CA ARG A 85 12.18 -11.06 -3.05
C ARG A 85 11.71 -9.90 -3.92
N TRP A 86 12.36 -9.68 -5.06
CA TRP A 86 11.97 -8.65 -6.02
C TRP A 86 10.64 -8.96 -6.70
N PHE A 87 10.40 -10.22 -7.08
CA PHE A 87 9.12 -10.64 -7.65
C PHE A 87 7.95 -10.35 -6.69
N TRP A 88 8.09 -10.76 -5.43
CA TRP A 88 7.07 -10.52 -4.40
C TRP A 88 6.92 -9.04 -4.06
N LEU A 89 8.02 -8.28 -4.04
CA LEU A 89 7.98 -6.83 -3.84
C LEU A 89 7.19 -6.15 -4.97
N PHE A 90 7.49 -6.45 -6.23
CA PHE A 90 6.76 -5.86 -7.36
C PHE A 90 5.30 -6.31 -7.41
N GLY A 91 5.02 -7.57 -7.07
CA GLY A 91 3.66 -8.07 -6.91
C GLY A 91 2.88 -7.30 -5.83
N LEU A 92 3.50 -7.06 -4.67
CA LEU A 92 2.92 -6.27 -3.59
C LEU A 92 2.70 -4.82 -4.02
N VAL A 93 3.67 -4.19 -4.68
CA VAL A 93 3.54 -2.81 -5.19
C VAL A 93 2.39 -2.71 -6.20
N ALA A 94 2.26 -3.67 -7.11
CA ALA A 94 1.17 -3.70 -8.10
C ALA A 94 -0.20 -3.83 -7.43
N VAL A 95 -0.35 -4.78 -6.49
CA VAL A 95 -1.59 -4.98 -5.74
C VAL A 95 -1.91 -3.75 -4.87
N ALA A 96 -0.92 -3.18 -4.18
CA ALA A 96 -1.08 -1.98 -3.37
C ALA A 96 -1.47 -0.76 -4.23
N SER A 97 -0.90 -0.61 -5.42
CA SER A 97 -1.26 0.47 -6.35
C SER A 97 -2.69 0.33 -6.85
N LEU A 98 -3.10 -0.89 -7.23
CA LEU A 98 -4.49 -1.16 -7.63
C LEU A 98 -5.47 -0.92 -6.48
N ALA A 99 -5.11 -1.37 -5.27
CA ALA A 99 -5.87 -1.11 -4.05
C ALA A 99 -5.96 0.40 -3.78
N ALA A 100 -4.88 1.16 -3.89
CA ALA A 100 -4.89 2.60 -3.66
C ALA A 100 -5.79 3.34 -4.66
N VAL A 101 -5.73 3.00 -5.95
CA VAL A 101 -6.59 3.59 -6.99
C VAL A 101 -8.06 3.25 -6.74
N THR A 102 -8.36 1.98 -6.48
CA THR A 102 -9.75 1.55 -6.20
C THR A 102 -10.29 2.17 -4.91
N LEU A 103 -9.49 2.26 -3.85
CA LEU A 103 -9.82 2.93 -2.60
C LEU A 103 -10.06 4.44 -2.81
N HIS A 104 -9.22 5.10 -3.60
CA HIS A 104 -9.35 6.54 -3.88
C HIS A 104 -10.63 6.87 -4.64
N GLU A 105 -10.97 6.08 -5.66
CA GLU A 105 -12.18 6.30 -6.44
C GLU A 105 -13.45 5.91 -5.67
N ARG A 106 -13.42 4.77 -4.98
CA ARG A 106 -14.54 4.30 -4.17
C ARG A 106 -14.57 4.94 -2.79
N ARG A 107 -13.76 5.98 -2.51
CA ARG A 107 -13.61 6.56 -1.17
C ARG A 107 -14.95 6.92 -0.52
N HIS A 108 -15.91 7.44 -1.29
CA HIS A 108 -17.23 7.81 -0.76
C HIS A 108 -18.09 6.57 -0.45
N GLU A 109 -18.05 5.55 -1.31
CA GLU A 109 -18.73 4.27 -1.07
C GLU A 109 -18.11 3.52 0.11
N LEU A 110 -16.77 3.50 0.19
CA LEU A 110 -16.01 2.93 1.30
C LEU A 110 -16.25 3.69 2.59
N ARG A 111 -16.37 5.02 2.55
CA ARG A 111 -16.73 5.81 3.73
C ARG A 111 -18.14 5.46 4.19
N ARG A 112 -19.11 5.38 3.26
CA ARG A 112 -20.48 4.95 3.56
C ARG A 112 -20.53 3.53 4.08
N TRP A 113 -19.68 2.65 3.57
CA TRP A 113 -19.59 1.28 4.01
C TRP A 113 -18.89 1.22 5.37
N LEU A 114 -17.62 1.57 5.50
CA LEU A 114 -16.82 1.50 6.72
C LEU A 114 -17.38 2.33 7.89
N PHE A 115 -17.94 3.51 7.62
CA PHE A 115 -18.48 4.41 8.65
C PHE A 115 -20.02 4.48 8.70
N GLY A 116 -20.72 3.74 7.84
CA GLY A 116 -22.17 3.62 7.90
C GLY A 116 -22.63 2.85 9.13
N GLY A 117 -23.82 3.19 9.64
CA GLY A 117 -24.38 2.58 10.86
C GLY A 117 -24.44 1.05 10.82
N ARG A 118 -24.67 0.44 9.65
CA ARG A 118 -24.68 -1.02 9.47
C ARG A 118 -23.30 -1.68 9.55
N ALA A 119 -22.24 -1.09 9.02
CA ALA A 119 -20.93 -1.72 9.12
C ALA A 119 -20.28 -1.53 10.49
N ARG A 120 -20.60 -0.42 11.18
CA ARG A 120 -20.30 -0.28 12.61
C ARG A 120 -21.00 -1.36 13.43
N ALA A 121 -22.26 -1.65 13.14
CA ALA A 121 -23.02 -2.72 13.80
C ALA A 121 -22.51 -4.13 13.46
N LEU A 122 -22.06 -4.37 12.23
CA LEU A 122 -21.55 -5.67 11.77
C LEU A 122 -20.04 -5.89 12.02
N GLY A 123 -19.32 -4.89 12.53
CA GLY A 123 -17.87 -4.97 12.73
C GLY A 123 -17.06 -5.19 11.44
N LEU A 124 -17.68 -4.99 10.27
CA LEU A 124 -17.12 -5.36 8.98
C LEU A 124 -15.85 -4.55 8.66
N SER A 125 -15.80 -3.28 9.07
CA SER A 125 -14.60 -2.47 8.97
C SER A 125 -13.45 -3.04 9.81
N LYS A 126 -13.74 -3.56 11.02
CA LYS A 126 -12.75 -4.25 11.86
C LYS A 126 -12.31 -5.58 11.23
N PHE A 127 -13.24 -6.33 10.65
CA PHE A 127 -12.93 -7.60 9.97
C PHE A 127 -12.02 -7.38 8.75
N LEU A 128 -12.34 -6.42 7.87
CA LEU A 128 -11.51 -6.12 6.70
C LEU A 128 -10.18 -5.48 7.06
N THR A 129 -10.16 -4.59 8.05
CA THR A 129 -8.89 -4.06 8.57
C THR A 129 -8.06 -5.20 9.16
N GLY A 130 -8.69 -6.14 9.87
CA GLY A 130 -8.05 -7.34 10.40
C GLY A 130 -7.53 -8.26 9.29
N LEU A 131 -8.30 -8.50 8.23
CA LEU A 131 -7.89 -9.31 7.08
C LEU A 131 -6.75 -8.65 6.30
N LEU A 132 -6.82 -7.34 6.07
CA LEU A 132 -5.81 -6.58 5.34
C LEU A 132 -4.53 -6.45 6.17
N ALA A 133 -4.65 -6.27 7.49
CA ALA A 133 -3.53 -6.34 8.42
C ALA A 133 -2.94 -7.76 8.48
N MET A 134 -3.76 -8.81 8.47
CA MET A 134 -3.29 -10.20 8.42
C MET A 134 -2.56 -10.49 7.11
N LEU A 135 -3.10 -10.06 5.97
CA LEU A 135 -2.45 -10.18 4.67
C LEU A 135 -1.14 -9.38 4.65
N ALA A 136 -1.14 -8.12 5.08
CA ALA A 136 0.06 -7.30 5.15
C ALA A 136 1.10 -7.91 6.09
N LEU A 137 0.68 -8.44 7.24
CA LEU A 137 1.54 -9.15 8.18
C LEU A 137 2.14 -10.37 7.48
N VAL A 138 1.32 -11.30 6.95
CA VAL A 138 1.77 -12.51 6.22
C VAL A 138 2.75 -12.14 5.10
N THR A 139 2.47 -11.09 4.33
CA THR A 139 3.36 -10.65 3.25
C THR A 139 4.68 -10.08 3.78
N LEU A 140 4.64 -9.35 4.90
CA LEU A 140 5.83 -8.84 5.58
C LEU A 140 6.63 -9.96 6.26
N THR A 141 5.99 -10.92 6.93
CA THR A 141 6.65 -12.08 7.54
C THR A 141 7.29 -12.95 6.47
N THR A 142 6.62 -13.20 5.35
CA THR A 142 7.21 -13.95 4.22
C THR A 142 8.35 -13.18 3.56
N PHE A 143 8.30 -11.85 3.50
CA PHE A 143 9.39 -11.03 2.97
C PHE A 143 10.63 -11.00 3.90
N VAL A 144 10.43 -10.70 5.19
CA VAL A 144 11.50 -10.53 6.18
C VAL A 144 12.05 -11.87 6.66
N LEU A 145 11.17 -12.83 6.95
CA LEU A 145 11.53 -14.15 7.47
C LEU A 145 11.54 -15.21 6.37
N GLY A 146 11.51 -14.84 5.09
CA GLY A 146 11.48 -15.78 3.96
C GLY A 146 12.59 -16.83 4.03
N ASP A 147 13.81 -16.43 4.43
CA ASP A 147 14.93 -17.36 4.65
C ASP A 147 14.67 -18.36 5.77
N ARG A 148 14.07 -17.92 6.88
CA ARG A 148 13.77 -18.80 8.02
C ARG A 148 12.60 -19.72 7.74
N VAL A 149 11.57 -19.21 7.07
CA VAL A 149 10.41 -20.02 6.64
C VAL A 149 10.87 -21.05 5.59
N TYR A 150 11.76 -20.66 4.68
CA TYR A 150 12.39 -21.56 3.72
C TYR A 150 13.18 -22.67 4.43
N GLN A 151 14.03 -22.32 5.39
CA GLN A 151 14.78 -23.30 6.19
C GLN A 151 13.87 -24.21 7.01
N TRP A 152 12.81 -23.66 7.63
CA TRP A 152 11.85 -24.43 8.40
C TRP A 152 11.07 -25.42 7.52
N LEU A 153 10.65 -25.00 6.34
CA LEU A 153 9.98 -25.89 5.37
C LEU A 153 10.92 -27.00 4.87
N LEU A 154 12.20 -26.69 4.64
CA LEU A 154 13.20 -27.70 4.32
C LEU A 154 13.38 -28.70 5.48
N GLN A 155 13.56 -28.22 6.71
CA GLN A 155 13.68 -29.10 7.89
C GLN A 155 12.43 -29.95 8.12
N ALA A 156 11.23 -29.39 7.94
CA ALA A 156 9.98 -30.12 8.09
C ALA A 156 9.79 -31.22 7.04
N GLY A 157 10.29 -31.04 5.81
CA GLY A 157 10.24 -32.06 4.76
C GLY A 157 11.25 -33.19 4.95
N MET A 158 12.42 -32.85 5.48
CA MET A 158 13.59 -33.74 5.57
C MET A 158 13.62 -34.62 6.83
N GLY A 159 12.82 -34.31 7.85
CA GLY A 159 12.94 -34.93 9.17
C GLY A 159 14.10 -34.33 9.98
N ALA A 160 14.36 -34.85 11.18
CA ALA A 160 15.31 -34.29 12.16
C ALA A 160 16.80 -34.30 11.75
N GLU A 161 17.11 -34.52 10.47
CA GLU A 161 18.47 -34.39 9.96
C GLU A 161 18.90 -32.91 9.99
N THR A 162 20.03 -32.64 10.64
CA THR A 162 20.66 -31.32 10.73
C THR A 162 20.78 -30.68 9.35
N SER A 163 20.46 -29.38 9.23
CA SER A 163 20.47 -28.74 7.92
C SER A 163 21.88 -28.78 7.30
N PRO A 164 22.02 -28.95 5.97
CA PRO A 164 23.33 -29.01 5.32
C PRO A 164 24.19 -27.78 5.60
N ARG A 165 23.56 -26.61 5.76
CA ARG A 165 24.29 -25.40 6.13
C ARG A 165 24.90 -25.50 7.52
N GLU A 166 24.21 -26.10 8.48
CA GLU A 166 24.75 -26.32 9.83
C GLU A 166 25.86 -27.36 9.82
N THR A 167 25.72 -28.44 9.04
CA THR A 167 26.79 -29.42 8.87
C THR A 167 28.00 -28.80 8.18
N PHE A 168 27.83 -28.00 7.14
CA PHE A 168 28.93 -27.28 6.48
C PHE A 168 29.61 -26.27 7.41
N VAL A 169 28.86 -25.55 8.24
CA VAL A 169 29.42 -24.63 9.24
C VAL A 169 30.20 -25.40 10.30
N ALA A 170 29.70 -26.55 10.75
CA ALA A 170 30.40 -27.42 11.69
C ALA A 170 31.68 -28.00 11.07
N ASP A 171 31.62 -28.47 9.82
CA ASP A 171 32.77 -29.00 9.08
C ASP A 171 33.85 -27.93 8.86
N ASN A 172 33.45 -26.70 8.51
CA ASN A 172 34.37 -25.57 8.37
C ASN A 172 35.02 -25.20 9.69
N LYS A 173 34.24 -25.10 10.78
CA LYS A 173 34.81 -24.85 12.12
C LYS A 173 35.82 -25.94 12.51
N THR A 174 35.53 -27.19 12.18
CA THR A 174 36.41 -28.32 12.48
C THR A 174 37.69 -28.24 11.64
N ALA A 175 37.59 -27.91 10.36
CA ALA A 175 38.74 -27.73 9.49
C ALA A 175 39.61 -26.53 9.87
N ASP A 176 39.00 -25.39 10.22
CA ASP A 176 39.69 -24.19 10.70
C ASP A 176 40.39 -24.46 12.04
N ALA A 177 39.72 -25.16 12.97
CA ALA A 177 40.32 -25.55 14.25
C ALA A 177 41.52 -26.48 14.05
N GLN A 178 41.43 -27.42 13.11
CA GLN A 178 42.55 -28.30 12.79
C GLN A 178 43.71 -27.53 12.13
N LEU A 179 43.43 -26.59 11.22
CA LEU A 179 44.47 -25.73 10.63
C LEU A 179 45.14 -24.86 11.70
N ALA A 180 44.35 -24.29 12.61
CA ALA A 180 44.86 -23.51 13.73
C ALA A 180 45.72 -24.36 14.67
N GLN A 181 45.33 -25.62 14.92
CA GLN A 181 46.13 -26.56 15.70
C GLN A 181 47.48 -26.83 15.03
N THR A 182 47.52 -27.08 13.72
CA THR A 182 48.79 -27.30 12.99
C THR A 182 49.70 -26.07 13.06
N VAL A 183 49.13 -24.86 13.01
CA VAL A 183 49.88 -23.60 13.18
C VAL A 183 50.38 -23.43 14.62
N ALA A 184 49.57 -23.83 15.61
CA ALA A 184 49.96 -23.78 17.02
C ALA A 184 51.08 -24.79 17.34
N ASP A 185 51.00 -26.01 16.80
CA ASP A 185 52.02 -27.05 16.95
C ASP A 185 53.35 -26.59 16.34
N LYS A 186 53.31 -25.92 15.18
CA LYS A 186 54.48 -25.25 14.59
C LYS A 186 55.09 -24.23 15.55
N LYS A 187 54.27 -23.32 16.08
CA LYS A 187 54.75 -22.26 16.99
C LYS A 187 55.32 -22.84 18.29
N ALA A 188 54.71 -23.91 18.80
CA ALA A 188 55.20 -24.62 19.98
C ALA A 188 56.56 -25.27 19.71
N ALA A 189 56.72 -25.93 18.55
CA ALA A 189 58.01 -26.49 18.12
C ALA A 189 59.09 -25.39 17.97
N GLU A 190 58.76 -24.26 17.34
CA GLU A 190 59.66 -23.10 17.23
C GLU A 190 60.08 -22.56 18.61
N THR A 191 59.15 -22.52 19.58
CA THR A 191 59.40 -22.00 20.94
C THR A 191 60.24 -22.98 21.78
N GLN A 192 59.95 -24.28 21.73
CA GLN A 192 60.74 -25.31 22.41
C GLN A 192 62.17 -25.30 21.91
N PHE A 193 62.34 -25.16 20.59
CA PHE A 193 63.66 -25.04 19.97
C PHE A 193 64.38 -23.75 20.40
N ALA A 194 63.73 -22.58 20.35
CA ALA A 194 64.32 -21.32 20.81
C ALA A 194 64.74 -21.36 22.29
N THR A 195 63.99 -22.10 23.12
CA THR A 195 64.31 -22.30 24.54
C THR A 195 65.54 -23.19 24.72
N ALA A 196 65.61 -24.31 24.01
CA ALA A 196 66.78 -25.20 23.99
C ALA A 196 68.04 -24.45 23.51
N LEU A 197 67.88 -23.60 22.49
CA LEU A 197 68.91 -22.72 21.96
C LEU A 197 69.44 -21.74 23.02
N GLY A 198 68.53 -21.06 23.73
CA GLY A 198 68.90 -20.10 24.77
C GLY A 198 69.60 -20.74 25.98
N GLN A 199 69.26 -21.99 26.32
CA GLN A 199 69.94 -22.76 27.37
C GLN A 199 71.35 -23.17 26.93
N TRP A 200 71.49 -23.62 25.68
CA TRP A 200 72.77 -23.99 25.11
C TRP A 200 73.70 -22.78 24.97
N GLN A 201 73.22 -21.62 24.50
CA GLN A 201 74.01 -20.38 24.42
C GLN A 201 74.61 -19.96 25.77
N LYS A 202 73.84 -20.10 26.86
CA LYS A 202 74.32 -19.81 28.23
C LYS A 202 75.43 -20.76 28.70
N SER A 203 75.57 -21.94 28.08
CA SER A 203 76.60 -22.92 28.40
C SER A 203 77.93 -22.74 27.66
N GLN A 204 77.98 -21.86 26.64
CA GLN A 204 79.22 -21.54 25.93
C GLN A 204 79.91 -20.31 26.54
N SER A 205 80.99 -20.54 27.29
CA SER A 205 81.89 -19.48 27.76
C SER A 205 83.12 -19.33 26.84
N ALA A 206 83.31 -18.09 26.36
CA ALA A 206 84.56 -17.49 25.86
C ALA A 206 85.29 -18.12 24.65
N GLY A 207 84.99 -17.61 23.45
CA GLY A 207 85.84 -17.75 22.25
C GLY A 207 85.27 -16.99 21.04
N ALA A 208 85.71 -15.74 20.81
CA ALA A 208 85.11 -14.81 19.85
C ALA A 208 85.12 -15.26 18.36
N SER A 209 85.94 -16.23 17.98
CA SER A 209 86.01 -16.78 16.62
C SER A 209 85.24 -18.09 16.42
N LEU A 210 84.85 -18.77 17.50
CA LEU A 210 83.96 -19.93 17.45
C LEU A 210 82.49 -19.47 17.45
N ALA A 211 82.22 -18.29 18.01
CA ALA A 211 80.88 -17.71 18.10
C ALA A 211 80.20 -17.52 16.73
N GLY A 212 80.93 -17.08 15.70
CA GLY A 212 80.38 -16.90 14.34
C GLY A 212 79.97 -18.22 13.68
N LEU A 213 80.82 -19.25 13.76
CA LEU A 213 80.53 -20.60 13.24
C LEU A 213 79.38 -21.27 14.00
N VAL A 214 79.32 -21.06 15.32
CA VAL A 214 78.22 -21.53 16.16
C VAL A 214 76.91 -20.85 15.78
N GLU A 215 76.90 -19.53 15.60
CA GLU A 215 75.71 -18.79 15.15
C GLU A 215 75.28 -19.26 13.75
N GLN A 216 76.24 -19.57 12.87
CA GLN A 216 75.99 -20.08 11.53
C GLN A 216 75.34 -21.47 11.55
N ALA A 217 75.92 -22.43 12.29
CA ALA A 217 75.35 -23.77 12.46
C ALA A 217 73.95 -23.74 13.10
N GLN A 218 73.72 -22.80 14.03
CA GLN A 218 72.40 -22.58 14.63
C GLN A 218 71.38 -22.06 13.63
N ARG A 219 71.76 -21.12 12.76
CA ARG A 219 70.88 -20.64 11.69
C ARG A 219 70.56 -21.75 10.69
N GLU A 220 71.53 -22.60 10.36
CA GLU A 220 71.30 -23.78 9.52
C GLU A 220 70.30 -24.74 10.17
N GLU A 221 70.48 -25.08 11.45
CA GLU A 221 69.56 -25.95 12.21
C GLU A 221 68.14 -25.35 12.31
N GLN A 222 68.02 -24.04 12.55
CA GLN A 222 66.74 -23.32 12.53
C GLN A 222 66.04 -23.42 11.17
N LEU A 223 66.78 -23.23 10.07
CA LEU A 223 66.22 -23.31 8.73
C LEU A 223 65.81 -24.73 8.38
N VAL A 224 66.59 -25.74 8.79
CA VAL A 224 66.24 -27.16 8.61
C VAL A 224 65.00 -27.54 9.42
N ALA A 225 64.90 -27.13 10.69
CA ALA A 225 63.71 -27.37 11.51
C ALA A 225 62.47 -26.67 10.91
N ARG A 226 62.61 -25.41 10.46
CA ARG A 226 61.54 -24.68 9.77
C ARG A 226 61.12 -25.37 8.48
N LEU A 227 62.07 -25.84 7.68
CA LEU A 227 61.81 -26.61 6.46
C LEU A 227 61.10 -27.93 6.74
N ALA A 228 61.48 -28.65 7.80
CA ALA A 228 60.81 -29.90 8.19
C ALA A 228 59.35 -29.66 8.59
N VAL A 229 59.08 -28.60 9.36
CA VAL A 229 57.71 -28.23 9.73
C VAL A 229 56.92 -27.75 8.51
N GLU A 230 57.50 -26.90 7.66
CA GLU A 230 56.85 -26.46 6.41
C GLU A 230 56.52 -27.66 5.51
N SER A 231 57.46 -28.59 5.34
CA SER A 231 57.24 -29.83 4.57
C SER A 231 56.11 -30.67 5.17
N ALA A 232 56.08 -30.88 6.49
CA ALA A 232 55.00 -31.62 7.15
C ALA A 232 53.63 -30.93 6.97
N THR A 233 53.58 -29.60 7.08
CA THR A 233 52.34 -28.84 6.81
C THR A 233 51.92 -28.91 5.35
N GLN A 234 52.85 -28.85 4.39
CA GLN A 234 52.54 -29.03 2.97
C GLN A 234 51.96 -30.41 2.70
N THR A 235 52.56 -31.48 3.25
CA THR A 235 52.03 -32.85 3.10
C THR A 235 50.63 -32.97 3.69
N ALA A 236 50.38 -32.37 4.86
CA ALA A 236 49.06 -32.39 5.50
C ALA A 236 48.00 -31.62 4.69
N VAL A 237 48.33 -30.44 4.16
CA VAL A 237 47.41 -29.65 3.30
C VAL A 237 47.19 -30.34 1.96
N ALA A 238 48.24 -30.86 1.32
CA ALA A 238 48.14 -31.59 0.06
C ALA A 238 47.23 -32.83 0.18
N LYS A 239 47.37 -33.59 1.28
CA LYS A 239 46.48 -34.73 1.55
C LYS A 239 45.02 -34.31 1.67
N ARG A 240 44.73 -33.22 2.39
CA ARG A 240 43.36 -32.68 2.51
C ARG A 240 42.80 -32.17 1.19
N LEU A 241 43.63 -31.50 0.41
CA LEU A 241 43.27 -31.06 -0.94
C LEU A 241 42.88 -32.27 -1.80
N GLU A 242 43.64 -33.36 -1.75
CA GLU A 242 43.34 -34.60 -2.47
C GLU A 242 42.04 -35.26 -1.97
N ASP A 243 41.84 -35.33 -0.66
CA ASP A 243 40.62 -35.89 -0.06
C ASP A 243 39.36 -35.07 -0.41
N ASP A 244 39.42 -33.74 -0.33
CA ASP A 244 38.32 -32.83 -0.70
C ASP A 244 38.10 -32.84 -2.23
N ALA A 245 39.15 -32.97 -3.04
CA ALA A 245 39.03 -33.10 -4.50
C ALA A 245 38.33 -34.41 -4.91
N LYS A 246 38.64 -35.54 -4.25
CA LYS A 246 37.92 -36.81 -4.47
C LYS A 246 36.44 -36.70 -4.08
N GLN A 247 36.14 -36.01 -2.97
CA GLN A 247 34.75 -35.75 -2.58
C GLN A 247 34.03 -34.82 -3.56
N LEU A 248 34.73 -33.86 -4.15
CA LEU A 248 34.19 -32.98 -5.18
C LEU A 248 33.87 -33.76 -6.46
N GLU A 249 34.77 -34.65 -6.89
CA GLU A 249 34.51 -35.54 -8.02
C GLU A 249 33.33 -36.46 -7.78
N SER A 250 33.20 -37.06 -6.58
CA SER A 250 32.04 -37.89 -6.25
C SER A 250 30.75 -37.08 -6.22
N ALA A 251 30.76 -35.86 -5.66
CA ALA A 251 29.60 -34.98 -5.65
C ALA A 251 29.17 -34.59 -7.08
N ARG A 252 30.13 -34.26 -7.96
CA ARG A 252 29.88 -33.97 -9.37
C ARG A 252 29.34 -35.18 -10.13
N ALA A 253 29.84 -36.38 -9.85
CA ALA A 253 29.34 -37.61 -10.44
C ALA A 253 27.89 -37.88 -10.02
N GLU A 254 27.55 -37.69 -8.74
CA GLU A 254 26.16 -37.79 -8.26
C GLU A 254 25.27 -36.72 -8.94
N ILE A 255 25.71 -35.46 -9.05
CA ILE A 255 24.94 -34.41 -9.73
C ILE A 255 24.73 -34.74 -11.20
N ALA A 256 25.76 -35.26 -11.89
CA ALA A 256 25.64 -35.72 -13.26
C ALA A 256 24.60 -36.85 -13.40
N GLN A 257 24.53 -37.76 -12.43
CA GLN A 257 23.51 -38.80 -12.36
C GLN A 257 22.10 -38.20 -12.19
N TYR A 258 21.96 -37.11 -11.45
CA TYR A 258 20.70 -36.38 -11.26
C TYR A 258 20.46 -35.22 -12.24
N ALA A 259 21.29 -35.05 -13.27
CA ALA A 259 21.24 -33.88 -14.15
C ALA A 259 19.89 -33.74 -14.88
N ALA A 260 19.31 -34.86 -15.32
CA ALA A 260 18.00 -34.87 -15.97
C ALA A 260 16.87 -34.43 -15.02
N GLU A 261 16.92 -34.85 -13.75
CA GLU A 261 15.97 -34.44 -12.72
C GLU A 261 16.15 -32.96 -12.36
N ARG A 262 17.40 -32.51 -12.23
CA ARG A 262 17.74 -31.10 -12.01
C ARG A 262 17.15 -30.22 -13.11
N ASP A 263 17.39 -30.56 -14.37
CA ASP A 263 16.91 -29.76 -15.50
C ASP A 263 15.38 -29.73 -15.58
N SER A 264 14.73 -30.86 -15.26
CA SER A 264 13.28 -30.95 -15.15
C SER A 264 12.74 -30.05 -14.03
N TYR A 265 13.36 -30.10 -12.85
CA TYR A 265 13.01 -29.28 -11.71
C TYR A 265 13.19 -27.78 -11.99
N LEU A 266 14.32 -27.38 -12.60
CA LEU A 266 14.57 -25.99 -12.98
C LEU A 266 13.53 -25.49 -14.00
N LYS A 267 13.18 -26.30 -15.01
CA LYS A 267 12.11 -25.99 -15.96
C LYS A 267 10.76 -25.86 -15.25
N GLN A 268 10.40 -26.79 -14.38
CA GLN A 268 9.15 -26.74 -13.63
C GLN A 268 9.08 -25.49 -12.75
N LYS A 269 10.18 -25.14 -12.07
CA LYS A 269 10.30 -23.92 -11.27
C LYS A 269 10.13 -22.66 -12.12
N GLN A 270 10.74 -22.60 -13.30
CA GLN A 270 10.55 -21.50 -14.25
C GLN A 270 9.10 -21.43 -14.75
N TRP A 271 8.46 -22.56 -15.06
CA TRP A 271 7.06 -22.62 -15.48
C TRP A 271 6.09 -22.16 -14.40
N ILE A 272 6.25 -22.61 -13.16
CA ILE A 272 5.38 -22.18 -12.04
C ILE A 272 5.56 -20.68 -11.79
N ARG A 273 6.80 -20.16 -11.84
CA ARG A 273 7.09 -18.73 -11.72
C ARG A 273 6.45 -17.93 -12.85
N GLY A 274 6.62 -18.38 -14.09
CA GLY A 274 5.99 -17.77 -15.27
C GLY A 274 4.47 -17.76 -15.13
N GLY A 275 3.87 -18.87 -14.67
CA GLY A 275 2.44 -18.99 -14.43
C GLY A 275 1.92 -18.05 -13.34
N LEU A 276 2.59 -17.99 -12.18
CA LEU A 276 2.24 -17.06 -11.09
C LEU A 276 2.38 -15.59 -11.50
N GLY A 277 3.50 -15.25 -12.16
CA GLY A 277 3.73 -13.90 -12.67
C GLY A 277 2.70 -13.48 -13.72
N PHE A 278 2.40 -14.37 -14.66
CA PHE A 278 1.35 -14.16 -15.65
C PHE A 278 -0.04 -14.04 -15.00
N GLY A 279 -0.32 -14.84 -13.97
CA GLY A 279 -1.56 -14.79 -13.20
C GLY A 279 -1.76 -13.45 -12.48
N LEU A 280 -0.74 -12.96 -11.76
CA LEU A 280 -0.78 -11.67 -11.09
C LEU A 280 -0.91 -10.51 -12.09
N LEU A 281 -0.14 -10.55 -13.19
CA LEU A 281 -0.22 -9.55 -14.25
C LEU A 281 -1.59 -9.54 -14.91
N SER A 282 -2.15 -10.72 -15.20
CA SER A 282 -3.48 -10.86 -15.77
C SER A 282 -4.55 -10.34 -14.82
N LEU A 283 -4.49 -10.68 -13.53
CA LEU A 283 -5.42 -10.19 -12.52
C LEU A 283 -5.39 -8.66 -12.40
N ALA A 284 -4.19 -8.07 -12.32
CA ALA A 284 -4.02 -6.63 -12.23
C ALA A 284 -4.49 -5.92 -13.51
N SER A 285 -4.15 -6.46 -14.69
CA SER A 285 -4.51 -5.87 -15.99
C SER A 285 -6.00 -5.97 -16.27
N VAL A 286 -6.61 -7.15 -16.05
CA VAL A 286 -8.05 -7.36 -16.21
C VAL A 286 -8.82 -6.55 -15.19
N GLY A 287 -8.39 -6.54 -13.92
CA GLY A 287 -8.99 -5.72 -12.87
C GLY A 287 -8.96 -4.23 -13.21
N GLY A 288 -7.81 -3.71 -13.63
CA GLY A 288 -7.65 -2.32 -14.05
C GLY A 288 -8.49 -1.97 -15.29
N LEU A 289 -8.59 -2.88 -16.26
CA LEU A 289 -9.39 -2.68 -17.48
C LEU A 289 -10.90 -2.69 -17.19
N LEU A 290 -11.38 -3.63 -16.38
CA LEU A 290 -12.78 -3.68 -15.94
C LEU A 290 -13.16 -2.44 -15.14
N PHE A 291 -12.26 -2.01 -14.25
CA PHE A 291 -12.42 -0.78 -13.49
C PHE A 291 -12.51 0.45 -14.39
N LYS A 292 -11.55 0.63 -15.31
CA LYS A 292 -11.54 1.73 -16.29
C LYS A 292 -12.75 1.72 -17.22
N ARG A 293 -13.27 0.54 -17.58
CA ARG A 293 -14.52 0.42 -18.34
C ARG A 293 -15.73 0.84 -17.49
N GLY A 294 -15.76 0.45 -16.22
CA GLY A 294 -16.81 0.83 -15.28
C GLY A 294 -16.86 2.34 -15.02
N THR A 295 -15.70 2.98 -14.83
CA THR A 295 -15.59 4.43 -14.62
C THR A 295 -16.06 5.21 -15.82
N ARG A 296 -15.50 4.90 -17.00
CA ARG A 296 -15.91 5.53 -18.26
C ARG A 296 -17.38 5.33 -18.54
N GLY A 297 -17.93 4.15 -18.26
CA GLY A 297 -19.37 3.90 -18.39
C GLY A 297 -20.22 4.77 -17.45
N ARG A 298 -19.79 4.97 -16.20
CA ARG A 298 -20.46 5.87 -15.25
C ARG A 298 -20.35 7.34 -15.65
N GLU A 299 -19.16 7.77 -16.05
CA GLU A 299 -18.90 9.12 -16.56
C GLU A 299 -19.74 9.39 -17.80
N GLN A 300 -19.82 8.44 -18.73
CA GLN A 300 -20.63 8.56 -19.94
C GLN A 300 -22.12 8.65 -19.61
N ARG A 301 -22.65 7.75 -18.76
CA ARG A 301 -24.04 7.84 -18.29
C ARG A 301 -24.31 9.18 -17.64
N THR A 302 -23.43 9.62 -16.73
CA THR A 302 -23.52 10.93 -16.09
C THR A 302 -23.56 12.03 -17.14
N ARG A 303 -22.63 12.02 -18.11
CA ARG A 303 -22.54 12.99 -19.22
C ARG A 303 -23.79 13.05 -20.10
N GLU A 304 -24.47 11.93 -20.24
CA GLU A 304 -25.62 11.75 -21.11
C GLU A 304 -26.97 11.95 -20.41
N THR A 305 -27.02 11.89 -19.08
CA THR A 305 -28.26 12.08 -18.31
C THR A 305 -28.59 13.57 -18.10
N CYS A 306 -29.82 13.95 -18.44
CA CYS A 306 -30.41 15.25 -18.15
C CYS A 306 -30.76 15.41 -16.68
N PRO A 307 -30.32 16.47 -15.98
CA PRO A 307 -30.70 16.67 -14.58
C PRO A 307 -32.19 17.03 -14.42
N LEU A 308 -32.84 17.66 -15.42
CA LEU A 308 -34.27 18.01 -15.35
C LEU A 308 -35.16 16.76 -15.52
N CYS A 309 -35.07 16.07 -16.66
CA CYS A 309 -36.01 14.99 -17.01
C CYS A 309 -35.44 13.56 -16.87
N LEU A 310 -34.16 13.41 -16.54
CA LEU A 310 -33.43 12.11 -16.49
C LEU A 310 -33.30 11.38 -17.84
N GLY A 311 -33.69 12.01 -18.96
CA GLY A 311 -33.46 11.49 -20.30
C GLY A 311 -31.96 11.25 -20.56
N GLN A 312 -31.63 10.17 -21.25
CA GLN A 312 -30.25 9.75 -21.55
C GLN A 312 -29.93 9.92 -23.04
N GLY A 313 -28.79 10.51 -23.36
CA GLY A 313 -28.28 10.57 -24.74
C GLY A 313 -29.00 11.59 -25.63
N THR A 314 -29.78 12.49 -25.05
CA THR A 314 -30.67 13.44 -25.75
C THR A 314 -30.14 14.87 -25.79
N PHE A 315 -28.85 15.07 -25.49
CA PHE A 315 -28.23 16.39 -25.52
C PHE A 315 -27.74 16.76 -26.90
N GLU A 316 -28.20 17.90 -27.40
CA GLU A 316 -27.68 18.53 -28.62
C GLU A 316 -26.89 19.80 -28.29
N PRO A 317 -25.78 20.08 -29.01
CA PRO A 317 -25.09 21.35 -28.88
C PRO A 317 -26.02 22.46 -29.34
N MET A 318 -26.16 23.49 -28.51
CA MET A 318 -26.65 24.77 -29.01
C MET A 318 -25.49 25.47 -29.73
N GLY A 319 -25.77 26.23 -30.78
CA GLY A 319 -24.78 27.10 -31.44
C GLY A 319 -24.19 28.13 -30.47
N GLU A 320 -23.54 29.19 -30.99
CA GLU A 320 -22.99 30.25 -30.13
C GLU A 320 -24.01 30.70 -29.08
N GLY A 321 -23.73 30.35 -27.82
CA GLY A 321 -24.59 30.65 -26.70
C GLY A 321 -24.62 32.16 -26.44
N PRO A 322 -25.47 32.63 -25.51
CA PRO A 322 -25.51 34.05 -25.13
C PRO A 322 -24.20 34.57 -24.52
N HIS A 323 -23.24 33.69 -24.23
CA HIS A 323 -21.92 34.04 -23.71
C HIS A 323 -20.81 33.51 -24.64
N PRO A 324 -19.92 34.39 -25.14
CA PRO A 324 -18.81 33.98 -25.99
C PRO A 324 -17.87 33.05 -25.22
N GLY A 325 -17.61 31.87 -25.77
CA GLY A 325 -16.64 30.90 -25.24
C GLY A 325 -17.20 29.79 -24.34
N LEU A 326 -18.51 29.75 -24.04
CA LEU A 326 -19.13 28.64 -23.30
C LEU A 326 -20.04 27.83 -24.22
N GLU A 327 -19.64 26.60 -24.54
CA GLU A 327 -20.49 25.64 -25.24
C GLU A 327 -21.69 25.28 -24.36
N MET A 328 -22.90 25.49 -24.88
CA MET A 328 -24.16 25.15 -24.21
C MET A 328 -24.77 23.91 -24.83
N VAL A 329 -25.42 23.08 -24.02
CA VAL A 329 -26.19 21.93 -24.51
C VAL A 329 -27.67 22.09 -24.17
N ARG A 330 -28.54 21.57 -25.03
CA ARG A 330 -29.99 21.48 -24.83
C ARG A 330 -30.44 20.03 -24.80
N CYS A 331 -31.28 19.67 -23.84
CA CYS A 331 -31.92 18.36 -23.81
C CYS A 331 -33.17 18.33 -24.70
N LYS A 332 -33.22 17.41 -25.66
CA LYS A 332 -34.39 17.12 -26.52
C LYS A 332 -35.13 15.84 -26.14
N ASN A 333 -35.08 15.44 -24.86
CA ASN A 333 -35.83 14.27 -24.43
C ASN A 333 -37.33 14.57 -24.49
N VAL A 334 -38.08 13.74 -25.22
CA VAL A 334 -39.54 13.76 -25.23
C VAL A 334 -40.03 13.23 -23.87
N ILE A 335 -40.63 14.11 -23.07
CA ILE A 335 -41.21 13.77 -21.77
C ILE A 335 -42.59 13.14 -21.98
N SER A 336 -43.34 13.66 -22.95
CA SER A 336 -44.70 13.26 -23.26
C SER A 336 -44.94 13.28 -24.76
N GLU A 337 -45.59 12.25 -25.31
CA GLU A 337 -46.08 12.29 -26.71
C GLU A 337 -47.45 12.98 -26.81
N HIS A 338 -48.29 12.85 -25.78
CA HIS A 338 -49.67 13.35 -25.77
C HIS A 338 -50.04 13.99 -24.42
N PRO A 339 -50.10 15.33 -24.32
CA PRO A 339 -49.63 16.31 -25.32
C PRO A 339 -48.12 16.19 -25.55
N TYR A 340 -47.64 16.62 -26.72
CA TYR A 340 -46.21 16.60 -27.03
C TYR A 340 -45.46 17.60 -26.15
N GLU A 341 -44.52 17.10 -25.34
CA GLU A 341 -43.71 17.91 -24.43
C GLU A 341 -42.25 17.45 -24.49
N GLU A 342 -41.35 18.37 -24.82
CA GLU A 342 -39.89 18.17 -24.79
C GLU A 342 -39.29 18.89 -23.57
N CYS A 343 -38.16 18.38 -23.07
CA CYS A 343 -37.52 18.92 -21.86
C CYS A 343 -36.92 20.32 -22.03
N ASP A 344 -36.37 20.64 -23.21
CA ASP A 344 -35.70 21.91 -23.57
C ASP A 344 -34.68 22.49 -22.57
N PHE A 345 -34.23 21.67 -21.62
CA PHE A 345 -33.35 22.12 -20.55
C PHE A 345 -31.96 22.46 -21.08
N THR A 346 -31.43 23.62 -20.69
CA THR A 346 -30.13 24.12 -21.15
C THR A 346 -29.16 24.35 -19.98
N PHE A 347 -27.90 23.98 -20.19
CA PHE A 347 -26.79 24.29 -19.27
C PHE A 347 -25.45 24.15 -19.99
N SER A 348 -24.37 24.63 -19.38
CA SER A 348 -23.04 24.57 -19.98
C SER A 348 -22.52 23.13 -20.13
N ALA A 349 -21.96 22.83 -21.30
CA ALA A 349 -21.39 21.53 -21.65
C ALA A 349 -20.29 21.07 -20.69
N MET A 350 -19.55 22.02 -20.09
CA MET A 350 -18.44 21.71 -19.17
C MET A 350 -18.91 20.96 -17.92
N TYR A 351 -20.14 21.21 -17.48
CA TYR A 351 -20.71 20.56 -16.31
C TYR A 351 -21.33 19.19 -16.61
N ARG A 352 -21.37 18.74 -17.87
CA ARG A 352 -22.02 17.45 -18.20
C ARG A 352 -21.40 16.27 -17.46
N GLN A 353 -20.09 16.28 -17.26
CA GLN A 353 -19.33 15.20 -16.62
C GLN A 353 -19.55 15.15 -15.10
N ASN A 354 -20.02 16.24 -14.50
CA ASN A 354 -20.21 16.33 -13.05
C ASN A 354 -21.41 15.47 -12.64
N VAL A 355 -21.25 14.76 -11.52
CA VAL A 355 -22.34 13.99 -10.90
C VAL A 355 -23.47 14.95 -10.55
N LYS A 356 -24.70 14.62 -10.95
CA LYS A 356 -25.88 15.45 -10.69
C LYS A 356 -26.65 14.85 -9.52
N LEU A 357 -26.78 15.63 -8.45
CA LEU A 357 -27.63 15.30 -7.31
C LEU A 357 -28.92 16.11 -7.43
N CYS A 358 -30.06 15.44 -7.26
CA CYS A 358 -31.39 16.05 -7.38
C CYS A 358 -32.09 16.08 -6.02
N PHE A 359 -32.45 17.28 -5.56
CA PHE A 359 -33.12 17.53 -4.29
C PHE A 359 -34.47 18.23 -4.51
N PRO A 360 -35.59 17.49 -4.52
CA PRO A 360 -36.92 18.08 -4.59
C PRO A 360 -37.33 18.67 -3.24
N THR A 361 -37.95 19.85 -3.26
CA THR A 361 -38.70 20.38 -2.12
C THR A 361 -40.13 19.88 -2.20
N LEU A 362 -40.55 19.07 -1.23
CA LEU A 362 -41.88 18.44 -1.15
C LEU A 362 -42.57 18.86 0.13
N GLY A 363 -43.88 18.68 0.21
CA GLY A 363 -44.68 19.03 1.39
C GLY A 363 -46.01 19.61 0.97
N ILE A 364 -46.89 19.82 1.95
CA ILE A 364 -48.24 20.33 1.69
C ILE A 364 -48.23 21.70 0.99
N PRO A 365 -49.31 22.09 0.29
CA PRO A 365 -49.46 23.43 -0.26
C PRO A 365 -49.19 24.50 0.79
N GLN A 366 -48.60 25.63 0.39
CA GLN A 366 -48.32 26.78 1.25
C GLN A 366 -47.36 26.55 2.44
N ALA A 367 -46.69 25.39 2.55
CA ALA A 367 -45.71 25.10 3.61
C ALA A 367 -44.40 25.92 3.58
N GLY A 368 -44.33 27.02 2.81
CA GLY A 368 -43.15 27.90 2.78
C GLY A 368 -41.96 27.44 1.93
N LYS A 369 -42.16 26.46 1.04
CA LYS A 369 -41.10 25.88 0.16
C LYS A 369 -40.36 26.94 -0.67
N THR A 370 -41.07 27.68 -1.51
CA THR A 370 -40.51 28.71 -2.39
C THR A 370 -39.84 29.84 -1.60
N HIS A 371 -40.42 30.26 -0.47
CA HIS A 371 -39.84 31.29 0.39
C HIS A 371 -38.50 30.84 0.99
N TRP A 372 -38.45 29.61 1.53
CA TRP A 372 -37.21 29.02 2.02
C TRP A 372 -36.17 28.90 0.91
N LEU A 373 -36.58 28.47 -0.29
CA LEU A 373 -35.66 28.32 -1.41
C LEU A 373 -35.07 29.67 -1.85
N ALA A 374 -35.88 30.74 -1.86
CA ALA A 374 -35.40 32.10 -2.12
C ALA A 374 -34.37 32.56 -1.07
N MET A 375 -34.61 32.26 0.21
CA MET A 375 -33.66 32.54 1.28
C MET A 375 -32.35 31.77 1.09
N VAL A 376 -32.42 30.45 0.88
CA VAL A 376 -31.24 29.59 0.65
C VAL A 376 -30.44 30.09 -0.54
N TYR A 377 -31.12 30.37 -1.66
CA TYR A 377 -30.49 30.88 -2.85
C TYR A 377 -29.73 32.19 -2.60
N ARG A 378 -30.33 33.14 -1.84
CA ARG A 378 -29.65 34.38 -1.45
C ARG A 378 -28.43 34.13 -0.57
N GLU A 379 -28.55 33.27 0.43
CA GLU A 379 -27.47 32.99 1.38
C GLU A 379 -26.30 32.26 0.70
N LEU A 380 -26.58 31.30 -0.18
CA LEU A 380 -25.56 30.63 -0.99
C LEU A 380 -24.85 31.62 -1.93
N ASN A 381 -25.58 32.50 -2.61
CA ASN A 381 -24.98 33.52 -3.48
C ASN A 381 -24.14 34.57 -2.72
N ARG A 382 -24.38 34.74 -1.42
CA ARG A 382 -23.58 35.62 -0.55
C ARG A 382 -22.32 34.96 -0.01
N GLY A 383 -22.11 33.67 -0.27
CA GLY A 383 -21.00 32.93 0.31
C GLY A 383 -21.19 32.57 1.77
N ASN A 384 -22.44 32.58 2.28
CA ASN A 384 -22.75 32.28 3.68
C ASN A 384 -22.77 30.76 3.93
N TYR A 385 -21.61 30.14 3.76
CA TYR A 385 -21.35 28.73 4.02
C TYR A 385 -19.93 28.53 4.57
N PRO A 386 -19.62 27.40 5.24
CA PRO A 386 -18.28 27.15 5.76
C PRO A 386 -17.20 27.21 4.67
N ASN A 387 -16.01 27.75 4.98
CA ASN A 387 -14.88 27.88 4.04
C ASN A 387 -14.36 26.55 3.45
N VAL A 388 -14.80 25.41 3.98
CA VAL A 388 -14.45 24.07 3.48
C VAL A 388 -15.29 23.61 2.30
N ILE A 389 -16.35 24.35 1.96
CA ILE A 389 -17.21 24.10 0.81
C ILE A 389 -17.36 25.37 -0.02
N GLN A 390 -17.69 25.21 -1.29
CA GLN A 390 -17.98 26.30 -2.20
C GLN A 390 -19.23 25.95 -3.00
N PHE A 391 -20.16 26.89 -3.06
CA PHE A 391 -21.30 26.85 -3.95
C PHE A 391 -21.15 27.94 -4.99
N GLU A 392 -21.03 27.54 -6.25
CA GLU A 392 -21.05 28.46 -7.38
C GLU A 392 -22.38 28.29 -8.12
N ARG A 393 -23.12 29.38 -8.25
CA ARG A 393 -24.36 29.38 -9.04
C ARG A 393 -24.03 29.18 -10.51
N ILE A 394 -24.67 28.20 -11.14
CA ILE A 394 -24.60 28.02 -12.59
C ILE A 394 -25.73 28.83 -13.20
N ARG A 395 -25.38 29.72 -14.14
CA ARG A 395 -26.38 30.49 -14.88
C ARG A 395 -27.16 29.58 -15.84
N SER A 396 -28.48 29.66 -15.75
CA SER A 396 -29.45 29.04 -16.65
C SER A 396 -30.61 30.01 -16.83
N THR A 397 -31.43 29.84 -17.86
CA THR A 397 -32.65 30.67 -18.03
C THR A 397 -33.50 30.67 -16.75
N SER A 398 -33.55 29.53 -16.04
CA SER A 398 -34.26 29.41 -14.76
C SER A 398 -33.62 30.16 -13.60
N SER A 399 -32.30 30.36 -13.58
CA SER A 399 -31.65 31.12 -12.50
C SER A 399 -31.97 32.60 -12.60
N ASP A 400 -32.07 33.12 -13.82
CA ASP A 400 -32.37 34.53 -14.07
C ASP A 400 -33.84 34.85 -13.70
N ASP A 401 -34.77 33.95 -14.05
CA ASP A 401 -36.17 34.05 -13.61
C ASP A 401 -36.29 33.97 -12.08
N PHE A 402 -35.47 33.14 -11.43
CA PHE A 402 -35.52 33.00 -9.97
C PHE A 402 -34.91 34.20 -9.24
N ASP A 403 -33.95 34.93 -9.83
CA ASP A 403 -33.48 36.21 -9.27
C ASP A 403 -34.64 37.20 -9.11
N ILE A 404 -35.58 37.22 -10.06
CA ILE A 404 -36.79 38.05 -9.99
C ILE A 404 -37.66 37.60 -8.82
N VAL A 405 -37.90 36.29 -8.67
CA VAL A 405 -38.68 35.72 -7.55
C VAL A 405 -38.04 36.07 -6.21
N VAL A 406 -36.72 36.02 -6.10
CA VAL A 406 -35.97 36.38 -4.89
C VAL A 406 -36.14 37.87 -4.57
N ASP A 407 -36.05 38.75 -5.57
CA ASP A 407 -36.28 40.19 -5.40
C ASP A 407 -37.72 40.48 -4.96
N GLU A 408 -38.71 39.84 -5.58
CA GLU A 408 -40.12 39.98 -5.23
C GLU A 408 -40.41 39.54 -3.79
N ILE A 409 -39.93 38.36 -3.41
CA ILE A 409 -40.21 37.78 -2.09
C ILE A 409 -39.43 38.51 -0.99
N LEU A 410 -38.12 38.70 -1.17
CA LEU A 410 -37.24 39.15 -0.09
C LEU A 410 -37.09 40.68 -0.02
N ASN A 411 -37.09 41.37 -1.17
CA ASN A 411 -36.90 42.83 -1.20
C ASN A 411 -38.24 43.56 -1.26
N LYS A 412 -39.17 43.12 -2.11
CA LYS A 412 -40.51 43.74 -2.26
C LYS A 412 -41.55 43.20 -1.29
N LYS A 413 -41.22 42.16 -0.50
CA LYS A 413 -42.11 41.51 0.47
C LYS A 413 -43.44 41.03 -0.16
N LEU A 414 -43.43 40.68 -1.44
CA LEU A 414 -44.58 40.10 -2.11
C LEU A 414 -44.69 38.62 -1.74
N GLY A 415 -45.92 38.13 -1.59
CA GLY A 415 -46.16 36.71 -1.38
C GLY A 415 -45.65 35.89 -2.59
N PRO A 416 -45.12 34.67 -2.38
CA PRO A 416 -44.67 33.84 -3.50
C PRO A 416 -45.84 33.56 -4.45
N MET A 417 -45.61 33.72 -5.75
CA MET A 417 -46.57 33.28 -6.77
C MET A 417 -46.77 31.76 -6.70
N ALA A 418 -47.93 31.29 -7.15
CA ALA A 418 -48.23 29.86 -7.17
C ALA A 418 -47.24 29.10 -8.08
N THR A 419 -46.57 28.09 -7.52
CA THR A 419 -45.70 27.19 -8.29
C THR A 419 -46.50 26.46 -9.36
N GLN A 420 -45.96 26.38 -10.58
CA GLN A 420 -46.64 25.77 -11.71
C GLN A 420 -46.88 24.27 -11.48
N VAL A 421 -48.09 23.79 -11.79
CA VAL A 421 -48.54 22.40 -11.55
C VAL A 421 -48.50 21.55 -12.84
N GLY A 422 -48.26 22.17 -14.00
CA GLY A 422 -48.39 21.53 -15.32
C GLY A 422 -47.10 21.04 -15.98
N ARG A 423 -45.92 21.41 -15.47
CA ARG A 423 -44.61 20.97 -16.00
C ARG A 423 -43.62 20.66 -14.89
N ILE A 424 -42.58 19.88 -15.19
CA ILE A 424 -41.47 19.66 -14.26
C ILE A 424 -40.78 21.02 -14.00
N PRO A 425 -40.62 21.46 -12.74
CA PRO A 425 -40.00 22.73 -12.45
C PRO A 425 -38.52 22.72 -12.87
N HIS A 426 -38.04 23.82 -13.43
CA HIS A 426 -36.61 23.95 -13.71
C HIS A 426 -35.83 24.02 -12.38
N PRO A 427 -34.75 23.25 -12.23
CA PRO A 427 -33.96 23.29 -11.00
C PRO A 427 -33.15 24.57 -10.89
N LEU A 428 -32.88 24.95 -9.65
CA LEU A 428 -31.73 25.79 -9.31
C LEU A 428 -30.49 24.92 -9.29
N ILE A 429 -29.47 25.31 -10.05
CA ILE A 429 -28.26 24.53 -10.23
C ILE A 429 -27.09 25.23 -9.54
N PHE A 430 -26.43 24.50 -8.66
CA PHE A 430 -25.20 24.93 -8.03
C PHE A 430 -24.09 23.93 -8.33
N ASN A 431 -22.93 24.46 -8.72
CA ASN A 431 -21.67 23.73 -8.71
C ASN A 431 -21.17 23.67 -7.26
N PHE A 432 -21.24 22.49 -6.65
CA PHE A 432 -20.75 22.25 -5.30
C PHE A 432 -19.34 21.67 -5.37
N LEU A 433 -18.43 22.34 -4.66
CA LEU A 433 -17.07 21.88 -4.45
C LEU A 433 -16.85 21.72 -2.95
N ASP A 434 -16.32 20.57 -2.53
CA ASP A 434 -15.76 20.44 -1.18
C ASP A 434 -14.22 20.43 -1.24
N HIS A 435 -13.61 20.91 -0.15
CA HIS A 435 -12.17 20.81 0.09
C HIS A 435 -11.87 19.68 1.08
N ASP A 436 -12.50 18.51 0.90
CA ASP A 436 -12.20 17.36 1.75
C ASP A 436 -10.71 16.98 1.58
N ARG A 437 -10.01 16.80 2.71
CA ARG A 437 -8.59 16.41 2.76
C ARG A 437 -8.32 15.09 2.05
N PHE A 438 -9.34 14.23 1.93
CA PHE A 438 -9.25 12.94 1.25
C PHE A 438 -9.58 13.00 -0.25
N GLY A 439 -9.84 14.20 -0.79
CA GLY A 439 -10.06 14.45 -2.20
C GLY A 439 -11.34 15.24 -2.43
N ALA A 440 -11.21 16.38 -3.11
CA ALA A 440 -12.31 17.26 -3.45
C ALA A 440 -13.41 16.53 -4.24
N SER A 441 -14.65 16.78 -3.87
CA SER A 441 -15.86 16.38 -4.59
C SER A 441 -16.32 17.55 -5.44
N ASN A 442 -16.63 17.28 -6.70
CA ASN A 442 -17.27 18.24 -7.60
C ASN A 442 -18.59 17.64 -8.09
N VAL A 443 -19.71 18.21 -7.65
CA VAL A 443 -21.06 17.73 -8.00
C VAL A 443 -21.97 18.89 -8.34
N LEU A 444 -22.94 18.65 -9.22
CA LEU A 444 -24.04 19.58 -9.46
C LEU A 444 -25.17 19.29 -8.50
N VAL A 445 -25.50 20.26 -7.67
CA VAL A 445 -26.66 20.24 -6.79
C VAL A 445 -27.82 20.90 -7.53
N ASN A 446 -28.87 20.11 -7.80
CA ASN A 446 -30.08 20.56 -8.49
C ASN A 446 -31.23 20.58 -7.49
N ILE A 447 -31.70 21.76 -7.11
CA ILE A 447 -32.81 21.92 -6.16
C ILE A 447 -34.08 22.26 -6.95
N PHE A 448 -35.14 21.47 -6.75
CA PHE A 448 -36.40 21.63 -7.48
C PHE A 448 -37.50 22.17 -6.57
N ASP A 449 -38.14 23.27 -6.97
CA ASP A 449 -39.34 23.79 -6.29
C ASP A 449 -40.60 23.12 -6.84
N TYR A 450 -41.02 22.00 -6.25
CA TYR A 450 -42.26 21.33 -6.63
C TYR A 450 -43.46 21.95 -5.93
N SER A 451 -44.60 22.05 -6.65
CA SER A 451 -45.86 22.46 -6.06
C SER A 451 -46.31 21.47 -4.97
N GLY A 452 -47.02 21.97 -3.95
CA GLY A 452 -47.59 21.11 -2.91
C GLY A 452 -48.65 20.14 -3.42
N GLU A 453 -49.23 20.43 -4.59
CA GLU A 453 -50.19 19.57 -5.28
C GLU A 453 -49.58 18.24 -5.73
N VAL A 454 -48.26 18.19 -5.94
CA VAL A 454 -47.54 16.99 -6.38
C VAL A 454 -47.66 15.84 -5.36
N ILE A 455 -47.71 16.17 -4.07
CA ILE A 455 -47.90 15.17 -3.00
C ILE A 455 -49.38 14.93 -2.71
N ARG A 456 -50.20 15.98 -2.79
CA ARG A 456 -51.60 15.97 -2.32
C ARG A 456 -52.57 15.40 -3.35
N SER A 457 -52.49 15.82 -4.60
CA SER A 457 -53.55 15.61 -5.60
C SER A 457 -53.10 14.80 -6.83
N GLN A 458 -51.82 14.81 -7.18
CA GLN A 458 -51.30 14.01 -8.30
C GLN A 458 -51.24 12.52 -7.94
N THR A 459 -51.49 11.61 -8.88
CA THR A 459 -51.33 10.17 -8.64
C THR A 459 -49.88 9.72 -8.85
N ILE A 460 -49.52 8.50 -8.47
CA ILE A 460 -48.15 7.97 -8.66
C ILE A 460 -47.82 7.73 -10.14
N GLU A 461 -48.83 7.68 -11.01
CA GLU A 461 -48.70 7.61 -12.46
C GLU A 461 -48.33 8.97 -13.07
N ASP A 462 -48.50 10.07 -12.34
CA ASP A 462 -48.13 11.40 -12.79
C ASP A 462 -46.60 11.52 -12.94
N ARG A 463 -46.15 11.97 -14.12
CA ARG A 463 -44.72 12.09 -14.43
C ARG A 463 -43.98 13.05 -13.51
N GLN A 464 -44.61 14.13 -13.06
CA GLN A 464 -43.99 15.07 -12.13
C GLN A 464 -43.78 14.42 -10.77
N ARG A 465 -44.79 13.70 -10.26
CA ARG A 465 -44.68 12.97 -8.99
C ARG A 465 -43.61 11.88 -9.09
N GLN A 466 -43.58 11.10 -10.18
CA GLN A 466 -42.53 10.11 -10.40
C GLN A 466 -41.14 10.75 -10.43
N ARG A 467 -40.98 11.82 -11.21
CA ARG A 467 -39.70 12.53 -11.32
C ARG A 467 -39.26 13.11 -9.97
N ALA A 468 -40.18 13.71 -9.21
CA ALA A 468 -39.89 14.24 -7.89
C ALA A 468 -39.39 13.14 -6.97
N LEU A 469 -40.09 12.00 -6.92
CA LEU A 469 -39.75 10.86 -6.08
C LEU A 469 -38.49 10.09 -6.54
N ASP A 470 -38.00 10.36 -7.75
CA ASP A 470 -36.74 9.79 -8.22
C ASP A 470 -35.48 10.55 -7.74
N GLY A 471 -35.65 11.61 -6.95
CA GLY A 471 -34.55 12.38 -6.35
C GLY A 471 -33.54 11.57 -5.53
N ASP A 472 -32.33 12.14 -5.36
CA ASP A 472 -31.21 11.58 -4.60
C ASP A 472 -31.30 11.88 -3.09
N GLY A 473 -32.09 12.89 -2.74
CA GLY A 473 -32.44 13.29 -1.37
C GLY A 473 -33.63 14.24 -1.41
N PHE A 474 -34.25 14.51 -0.26
CA PHE A 474 -35.49 15.30 -0.21
C PHE A 474 -35.45 16.37 0.87
N PHE A 475 -36.03 17.53 0.58
CA PHE A 475 -36.43 18.51 1.59
C PHE A 475 -37.94 18.43 1.77
N PHE A 476 -38.40 17.82 2.86
CA PHE A 476 -39.82 17.64 3.15
C PHE A 476 -40.30 18.70 4.14
N PHE A 477 -41.17 19.59 3.68
CA PHE A 477 -41.64 20.74 4.43
C PHE A 477 -42.88 20.41 5.25
N LEU A 478 -42.81 20.81 6.52
CA LEU A 478 -43.89 20.77 7.49
C LEU A 478 -44.25 22.19 7.89
N ASP A 479 -45.55 22.46 7.94
CA ASP A 479 -46.10 23.73 8.35
C ASP A 479 -46.79 23.54 9.70
N PRO A 480 -46.21 24.01 10.81
CA PRO A 480 -46.81 23.83 12.12
C PRO A 480 -48.16 24.52 12.25
N THR A 481 -48.49 25.53 11.42
CA THR A 481 -49.80 26.20 11.47
C THR A 481 -50.94 25.33 10.90
N GLU A 482 -50.60 24.25 10.20
CA GLU A 482 -51.56 23.34 9.59
C GLU A 482 -51.86 22.12 10.49
N PRO A 483 -53.05 21.48 10.38
CA PRO A 483 -53.40 20.32 11.17
C PRO A 483 -52.40 19.16 11.05
N SER A 484 -52.08 18.51 12.17
CA SER A 484 -51.10 17.42 12.22
C SER A 484 -51.52 16.20 11.41
N GLU A 485 -52.83 15.91 11.32
CA GLU A 485 -53.38 14.77 10.60
C GLU A 485 -53.08 14.86 9.10
N THR A 486 -53.34 16.02 8.47
CA THR A 486 -53.07 16.27 7.05
C THR A 486 -51.59 16.10 6.71
N GLN A 487 -50.71 16.61 7.58
CA GLN A 487 -49.27 16.50 7.39
C GLN A 487 -48.75 15.07 7.60
N SER A 488 -49.29 14.37 8.60
CA SER A 488 -48.94 12.97 8.88
C SER A 488 -49.37 12.05 7.75
N GLN A 489 -50.54 12.28 7.17
CA GLN A 489 -51.03 11.56 6.00
C GLN A 489 -50.16 11.82 4.77
N ALA A 490 -49.79 13.07 4.51
CA ALA A 490 -48.90 13.44 3.40
C ALA A 490 -47.52 12.78 3.53
N LEU A 491 -46.94 12.77 4.73
CA LEU A 491 -45.64 12.14 5.01
C LEU A 491 -45.72 10.60 4.88
N ALA A 492 -46.80 9.99 5.39
CA ALA A 492 -47.03 8.55 5.26
C ALA A 492 -47.20 8.13 3.80
N GLY A 493 -47.97 8.89 3.02
CA GLY A 493 -48.16 8.70 1.59
C GLY A 493 -46.84 8.83 0.81
N PHE A 494 -46.10 9.91 1.04
CA PHE A 494 -44.77 10.12 0.46
C PHE A 494 -43.83 8.93 0.71
N ARG A 495 -43.78 8.43 1.97
CA ARG A 495 -42.93 7.29 2.32
C ARG A 495 -43.33 6.02 1.56
N GLU A 496 -44.62 5.78 1.38
CA GLU A 496 -45.11 4.60 0.69
C GLU A 496 -44.86 4.68 -0.83
N ASP A 497 -45.07 5.84 -1.44
CA ASP A 497 -44.79 6.01 -2.87
C ASP A 497 -43.30 5.93 -3.17
N LEU A 498 -42.47 6.50 -2.31
CA LEU A 498 -41.01 6.39 -2.42
C LEU A 498 -40.56 4.93 -2.37
N ARG A 499 -41.19 4.10 -1.54
CA ARG A 499 -40.90 2.64 -1.53
C ARG A 499 -41.30 1.99 -2.84
N ARG A 500 -42.47 2.32 -3.38
CA ARG A 500 -42.97 1.76 -4.64
C ARG A 500 -42.05 2.09 -5.80
N ILE A 501 -41.71 3.37 -5.97
CA ILE A 501 -40.86 3.84 -7.07
C ILE A 501 -39.44 3.29 -6.96
N LYS A 502 -38.87 3.25 -5.76
CA LYS A 502 -37.51 2.70 -5.56
C LYS A 502 -37.48 1.16 -5.48
N GLY A 503 -38.61 0.47 -5.69
CA GLY A 503 -38.70 -1.00 -5.66
C GLY A 503 -38.37 -1.63 -4.31
N ILE A 504 -38.60 -0.90 -3.21
CA ILE A 504 -38.24 -1.32 -1.86
C ILE A 504 -39.37 -2.15 -1.26
N ARG A 505 -39.09 -3.41 -0.90
CA ARG A 505 -40.06 -4.29 -0.24
C ARG A 505 -40.57 -3.69 1.08
N ALA A 506 -41.84 -3.92 1.39
CA ALA A 506 -42.45 -3.52 2.65
C ALA A 506 -41.63 -4.00 3.87
N GLY A 507 -41.55 -3.16 4.91
CA GLY A 507 -40.74 -3.42 6.10
C GLY A 507 -39.23 -3.16 5.95
N LYS A 508 -38.71 -2.95 4.74
CA LYS A 508 -37.31 -2.53 4.56
C LYS A 508 -37.17 -1.01 4.72
N GLN A 509 -36.03 -0.61 5.29
CA GLN A 509 -35.66 0.80 5.45
C GLN A 509 -35.36 1.45 4.09
N VAL A 510 -35.87 2.67 3.90
CA VAL A 510 -35.55 3.52 2.75
C VAL A 510 -34.21 4.21 3.01
N HIS A 511 -33.23 4.00 2.12
CA HIS A 511 -31.85 4.51 2.27
C HIS A 511 -31.60 5.82 1.50
N VAL A 512 -32.62 6.68 1.45
CA VAL A 512 -32.56 7.99 0.79
C VAL A 512 -32.60 9.07 1.88
N PRO A 513 -31.67 10.05 1.87
CA PRO A 513 -31.66 11.12 2.86
C PRO A 513 -32.90 12.01 2.72
N ILE A 514 -33.55 12.29 3.84
CA ILE A 514 -34.71 13.20 3.92
C ILE A 514 -34.40 14.21 5.02
N ALA A 515 -34.39 15.48 4.67
CA ALA A 515 -34.38 16.59 5.61
C ALA A 515 -35.84 17.00 5.88
N LEU A 516 -36.25 16.99 7.15
CA LEU A 516 -37.53 17.56 7.56
C LEU A 516 -37.32 19.06 7.80
N CYS A 517 -38.00 19.89 7.02
CA CYS A 517 -37.90 21.33 7.06
C CYS A 517 -39.16 21.90 7.72
N VAL A 518 -39.06 22.36 8.96
CA VAL A 518 -40.19 22.98 9.66
C VAL A 518 -40.14 24.49 9.40
N SER A 519 -41.09 25.01 8.63
CA SER A 519 -41.18 26.43 8.30
C SER A 519 -42.12 27.16 9.27
N LYS A 520 -42.22 28.49 9.16
CA LYS A 520 -43.22 29.32 9.87
C LYS A 520 -43.26 29.15 11.41
N LEU A 521 -42.15 28.73 12.00
CA LEU A 521 -42.04 28.57 13.46
C LEU A 521 -42.31 29.89 14.21
N ASP A 522 -42.05 31.02 13.57
CA ASP A 522 -42.37 32.36 14.03
C ASP A 522 -43.88 32.60 14.18
N LEU A 523 -44.70 31.95 13.36
CA LEU A 523 -46.16 32.09 13.39
C LEU A 523 -46.82 31.20 14.46
N MET A 524 -46.10 30.25 15.04
CA MET A 524 -46.66 29.34 16.05
C MET A 524 -47.11 30.07 17.32
N VAL A 525 -46.51 31.22 17.64
CA VAL A 525 -46.87 32.05 18.81
C VAL A 525 -48.29 32.61 18.68
N ALA A 526 -48.78 32.80 17.45
CA ALA A 526 -50.09 33.36 17.16
C ALA A 526 -51.19 32.30 16.98
N GLN A 527 -50.87 31.01 17.17
CA GLN A 527 -51.81 29.91 16.91
C GLN A 527 -52.74 29.65 18.09
N PRO A 528 -53.98 29.14 17.86
CA PRO A 528 -54.96 28.91 18.92
C PRO A 528 -54.53 27.91 20.00
N TYR A 529 -53.57 27.03 19.66
CA TYR A 529 -52.99 26.03 20.56
C TYR A 529 -51.71 26.52 21.25
N ALA A 530 -51.26 27.76 20.99
CA ALA A 530 -50.19 28.38 21.73
C ALA A 530 -50.66 28.63 23.17
N ASP A 531 -49.76 28.44 24.14
CA ASP A 531 -50.05 28.75 25.53
C ASP A 531 -50.43 30.25 25.66
N PRO A 532 -51.56 30.61 26.29
CA PRO A 532 -51.96 32.00 26.52
C PRO A 532 -50.90 32.88 27.18
N HIS A 533 -49.94 32.28 27.89
CA HIS A 533 -48.84 32.98 28.55
C HIS A 533 -47.56 33.07 27.70
N GLY A 534 -47.58 32.63 26.44
CA GLY A 534 -46.40 32.59 25.56
C GLY A 534 -45.38 31.48 25.89
N GLY A 535 -45.37 31.00 27.14
CA GLY A 535 -44.44 30.02 27.74
C GLY A 535 -44.52 28.57 27.29
N GLY A 536 -45.29 28.25 26.25
CA GLY A 536 -45.57 26.88 25.83
C GLY A 536 -44.41 26.15 25.16
N ALA A 537 -44.72 25.05 24.48
CA ALA A 537 -43.73 24.23 23.75
C ALA A 537 -42.91 25.02 22.70
N VAL A 538 -43.47 26.11 22.16
CA VAL A 538 -42.80 26.99 21.19
C VAL A 538 -41.71 27.82 21.84
N GLU A 539 -41.98 28.47 22.99
CA GLU A 539 -40.97 29.22 23.72
C GLU A 539 -39.88 28.29 24.25
N LYS A 540 -40.27 27.11 24.76
CA LYS A 540 -39.30 26.07 25.12
C LYS A 540 -38.42 25.68 23.93
N PHE A 541 -38.98 25.47 22.75
CA PHE A 541 -38.20 25.16 21.55
C PHE A 541 -37.20 26.26 21.20
N TYR A 542 -37.59 27.53 21.24
CA TYR A 542 -36.66 28.65 20.98
C TYR A 542 -35.61 28.81 22.08
N ARG A 543 -35.95 28.51 23.34
CA ARG A 543 -35.01 28.48 24.46
C ARG A 543 -33.98 27.36 24.30
N ASP A 544 -34.45 26.15 23.98
CA ASP A 544 -33.60 24.99 23.71
C ASP A 544 -32.68 25.24 22.51
N LEU A 545 -33.15 25.97 21.47
CA LEU A 545 -32.30 26.43 20.37
C LEU A 545 -31.24 27.43 20.83
N ALA A 546 -31.62 28.43 21.64
CA ALA A 546 -30.68 29.43 22.17
C ALA A 546 -29.58 28.79 23.04
N GLU A 547 -29.90 27.72 23.78
CA GLU A 547 -28.92 26.93 24.54
C GLU A 547 -27.88 26.19 23.65
N LEU A 548 -28.20 25.96 22.37
CA LEU A 548 -27.29 25.35 21.38
C LEU A 548 -26.37 26.37 20.68
N ASP A 549 -26.18 27.55 21.28
CA ASP A 549 -25.51 28.71 20.67
C ASP A 549 -26.15 29.16 19.33
N TRP A 550 -27.40 28.76 19.06
CA TRP A 550 -28.16 29.32 17.95
C TRP A 550 -28.59 30.74 18.33
N THR A 551 -27.79 31.72 17.94
CA THR A 551 -28.18 33.12 18.01
C THR A 551 -28.98 33.44 16.75
N PRO A 552 -30.25 33.90 16.85
CA PRO A 552 -30.93 34.44 15.69
C PRO A 552 -30.07 35.59 15.18
N SER A 553 -29.48 35.46 13.99
CA SER A 553 -28.71 36.56 13.42
C SER A 553 -29.68 37.74 13.32
N VAL A 554 -29.36 38.83 14.02
CA VAL A 554 -30.23 40.00 14.26
C VAL A 554 -30.85 40.57 12.97
N ARG A 555 -30.31 40.23 11.79
CA ARG A 555 -30.86 40.57 10.47
C ARG A 555 -32.24 39.98 10.16
N THR A 556 -32.73 38.97 10.88
CA THR A 556 -33.97 38.25 10.50
C THR A 556 -35.20 38.62 11.32
N ILE A 557 -35.04 39.26 12.49
CA ILE A 557 -36.17 39.56 13.41
C ILE A 557 -36.44 41.07 13.54
N GLU A 558 -35.42 41.94 13.48
CA GLU A 558 -35.60 43.39 13.62
C GLU A 558 -36.20 44.09 12.38
N ALA A 559 -36.49 43.35 11.29
CA ALA A 559 -37.09 43.89 10.06
C ALA A 559 -38.61 43.60 9.91
N ARG A 560 -39.27 43.17 11.00
CA ARG A 560 -40.72 42.97 11.06
C ARG A 560 -41.42 44.04 11.88
#